data_AF-A0A8D0HF50-F1
#
_entry.id   AF-A0A8D0HF50-F1
#
_cell.length_a   1.000
_cell.length_b   1.000
_cell.length_c   1.000
_cell.angle_alpha   90.00
_cell.angle_beta   90.00
_cell.angle_gamma   90.00
#
_symmetry.space_group_name_H-M   'P 1'
#
loop_
_entity.id
_entity.type
_entity.pdbx_description
1 polymer ?
#
loop_
_entity_poly.entity_id
_entity_poly.type
_entity_poly.pdbx_seq_one_letter_code
_entity_poly.pdbx_strand_id
1 'polypeptide(L)'
;MSLSKGLKEENEEQGALLGQFTYNNEGDLIQTFQLKNELSEFMSYVKLRVLSNWGHPNYTCIYRFRVHGDLQPPRMEPDNL
;
A
#
# COMPACT_ATOMS: atom_id res chain seq x y z
N MET A 1 13.80 -3.44 1.29
CA MET A 1 12.62 -4.28 0.99
C MET A 1 11.45 -3.82 1.86
N SER A 2 10.22 -3.89 1.35
CA SER A 2 9.00 -3.50 2.06
C SER A 2 7.85 -4.48 1.83
N LEU A 3 6.88 -4.43 2.73
CA LEU A 3 5.64 -5.20 2.70
C LEU A 3 4.47 -4.21 2.79
N SER A 4 3.46 -4.38 1.94
CA SER A 4 2.25 -3.55 1.93
C SER A 4 1.02 -4.39 2.22
N LYS A 5 0.16 -3.89 3.12
CA LYS A 5 -1.13 -4.50 3.44
C LYS A 5 -2.27 -3.49 3.33
N GLY A 6 -3.43 -3.95 2.86
CA GLY A 6 -4.68 -3.19 2.83
C GLY A 6 -5.53 -3.54 4.05
N LEU A 7 -6.18 -2.53 4.64
CA LEU A 7 -7.03 -2.68 5.81
C LEU A 7 -8.40 -2.02 5.55
N LYS A 8 -9.45 -2.59 6.13
CA LYS A 8 -10.80 -1.98 6.14
C LYS A 8 -10.93 -0.91 7.21
N GLU A 9 -10.29 -1.17 8.35
CA GLU A 9 -10.26 -0.29 9.52
C GLU A 9 -8.82 -0.01 9.93
N GLU A 10 -8.58 1.14 10.57
CA GLU A 10 -7.22 1.58 10.93
C GLU A 10 -6.52 0.60 11.88
N ASN A 11 -7.26 0.03 12.83
CA ASN A 11 -6.74 -0.83 13.89
C ASN A 11 -6.63 -2.30 13.49
N GLU A 12 -6.94 -2.66 12.24
CA GLU A 12 -6.85 -4.04 11.78
C GLU A 12 -5.38 -4.52 11.75
N GLU A 13 -5.10 -5.61 12.47
CA GLU A 13 -3.73 -6.14 12.60
C GLU A 13 -3.32 -7.03 11.43
N GLN A 14 -4.17 -7.98 11.03
CA GLN A 14 -3.82 -8.93 9.97
C GLN A 14 -3.73 -8.24 8.60
N GLY A 15 -4.79 -7.58 8.13
CA GLY A 15 -4.85 -6.95 6.83
C GLY A 15 -4.73 -7.92 5.64
N ALA A 16 -5.21 -7.50 4.48
CA ALA A 16 -4.97 -8.22 3.22
C ALA A 16 -3.56 -7.94 2.68
N LEU A 17 -2.81 -8.98 2.28
CA LEU A 17 -1.50 -8.80 1.67
C LEU A 17 -1.66 -8.20 0.26
N LEU A 18 -1.13 -7.00 0.05
CA LEU A 18 -1.10 -6.36 -1.27
C LEU A 18 0.15 -6.77 -2.05
N GLY A 19 1.27 -6.93 -1.35
CA GLY A 19 2.51 -7.41 -1.95
C GLY A 19 3.75 -7.14 -1.12
N GLN A 20 4.86 -7.67 -1.62
CA GLN A 20 6.20 -7.44 -1.11
C GLN A 20 7.05 -6.90 -2.24
N PHE A 21 7.72 -5.77 -1.98
CA PHE A 21 8.41 -5.00 -2.99
C PHE A 21 9.83 -4.65 -2.54
N THR A 22 10.72 -4.41 -3.51
CA THR A 22 12.07 -3.96 -3.24
C THR A 22 12.33 -2.72 -4.09
N TYR A 23 12.46 -1.57 -3.42
CA TYR A 23 12.99 -0.36 -4.05
C TYR A 23 14.45 -0.59 -4.43
N ASN A 24 14.78 -0.46 -5.71
CA ASN A 24 16.13 -0.62 -6.24
C ASN A 24 16.92 0.69 -6.10
N ASN A 25 17.99 0.74 -5.32
CA ASN A 25 18.81 1.95 -5.18
C ASN A 25 19.61 2.31 -6.44
N GLU A 26 19.77 1.38 -7.38
CA GLU A 26 20.43 1.60 -8.67
C GLU A 26 19.43 1.93 -9.80
N GLY A 27 18.13 1.87 -9.52
CA GLY A 27 17.07 2.17 -10.48
C GLY A 27 16.61 3.63 -10.48
N ASP A 28 15.46 3.88 -11.10
CA ASP A 28 14.86 5.23 -11.15
C ASP A 28 14.51 5.78 -9.76
N LEU A 29 14.54 7.11 -9.61
CA LEU A 29 14.20 7.79 -8.35
C LEU A 29 12.75 7.59 -7.91
N ILE A 30 11.84 7.41 -8.87
CA ILE A 30 10.42 7.13 -8.63
C ILE A 30 10.12 5.75 -9.19
N GLN A 31 9.79 4.81 -8.31
CA GLN A 31 9.48 3.43 -8.69
C GLN A 31 8.02 3.12 -8.34
N THR A 32 7.25 2.70 -9.34
CA THR A 32 5.87 2.26 -9.17
C THR A 32 5.82 0.74 -9.24
N PHE A 33 5.19 0.11 -8.26
CA PHE A 33 5.04 -1.33 -8.19
C PHE A 33 3.57 -1.70 -8.42
N GLN A 34 3.31 -2.53 -9.43
CA GLN A 34 1.97 -3.02 -9.70
C GLN A 34 1.61 -4.19 -8.77
N LEU A 35 0.36 -4.22 -8.31
CA LEU A 35 -0.17 -5.36 -7.58
C LEU A 35 -0.34 -6.53 -8.56
N LYS A 36 0.04 -7.74 -8.16
CA LYS A 36 -0.08 -8.92 -9.01
C LYS A 36 -1.50 -9.49 -9.06
N ASN A 37 -2.30 -9.20 -8.03
CA ASN A 37 -3.65 -9.71 -7.89
C ASN A 37 -4.63 -8.53 -7.81
N GLU A 38 -5.77 -8.69 -8.44
CA GLU A 38 -6.91 -7.79 -8.21
C GLU A 38 -7.40 -7.96 -6.77
N LEU A 39 -7.72 -6.84 -6.13
CA LEU A 39 -8.28 -6.83 -4.80
C LEU A 39 -9.77 -7.14 -4.91
N SER A 40 -10.24 -8.13 -4.14
CA SER A 40 -11.67 -8.48 -4.13
C SER A 40 -12.54 -7.44 -3.43
N GLU A 41 -11.93 -6.50 -2.69
CA GLU A 41 -12.62 -5.54 -1.85
C GLU A 41 -11.88 -4.19 -1.81
N PHE A 42 -12.62 -3.10 -1.61
CA PHE A 42 -12.06 -1.78 -1.38
C PHE A 42 -11.42 -1.68 0.02
N MET A 43 -10.25 -1.03 0.08
CA MET A 43 -9.49 -0.84 1.31
C MET A 43 -9.44 0.65 1.65
N SER A 44 -9.78 1.00 2.88
CA SER A 44 -9.77 2.39 3.35
C SER A 44 -8.38 2.83 3.82
N TYR A 45 -7.54 1.87 4.24
CA TYR A 45 -6.21 2.14 4.76
C TYR A 45 -5.16 1.24 4.11
N VAL A 46 -3.93 1.74 4.02
CA VAL A 46 -2.76 0.98 3.55
C VAL A 46 -1.64 1.10 4.56
N LYS A 47 -1.12 -0.03 5.02
CA LYS A 47 -0.01 -0.14 5.94
C LYS A 47 1.26 -0.52 5.16
N LEU A 48 2.25 0.37 5.18
CA LEU A 48 3.59 0.13 4.64
C LEU A 48 4.53 -0.29 5.78
N ARG A 49 5.13 -1.48 5.68
CA ARG A 49 6.16 -1.96 6.59
C ARG A 49 7.49 -2.07 5.85
N VAL A 50 8.47 -1.28 6.27
CA VAL A 50 9.85 -1.41 5.77
C VAL A 50 10.53 -2.57 6.49
N LEU A 51 11.08 -3.52 5.73
CA LEU A 51 11.74 -4.73 6.24
C LEU A 51 13.26 -4.59 6.26
N SER A 52 13.82 -3.83 5.31
CA SER A 52 15.25 -3.55 5.21
C SER A 52 15.51 -2.25 4.45
N ASN A 53 16.66 -1.64 4.70
CA ASN A 53 17.18 -0.49 3.97
C ASN A 53 18.46 -0.87 3.20
N TRP A 54 19.10 0.13 2.59
CA TRP A 54 20.33 -0.03 1.80
C TRP A 54 21.61 0.18 2.62
N GLY A 55 21.66 -0.34 3.85
CA GLY A 55 22.89 -0.44 4.64
C GLY A 55 23.13 0.69 5.64
N HIS A 56 22.21 1.64 5.79
CA HIS A 56 22.34 2.64 6.84
C HIS A 56 22.05 2.00 8.22
N PRO A 57 22.95 2.07 9.21
CA PRO A 57 22.84 1.25 10.42
C PRO A 57 21.73 1.68 11.38
N ASN A 58 21.34 2.96 11.35
CA ASN A 58 20.52 3.53 12.43
C ASN A 58 19.12 3.98 12.01
N TYR A 59 18.87 4.15 10.71
CA TYR A 59 17.61 4.75 10.25
C TYR A 59 17.29 4.35 8.81
N THR A 60 16.02 4.53 8.46
CA THR A 60 15.51 4.42 7.09
C THR A 60 14.73 5.68 6.79
N CYS A 61 15.06 6.34 5.68
CA CYS A 61 14.32 7.51 5.21
C CYS A 61 13.26 7.10 4.19
N ILE A 62 12.05 7.62 4.34
CA ILE A 62 10.97 7.48 3.36
C ILE A 62 10.63 8.87 2.84
N TYR A 63 10.87 9.12 1.56
CA TYR A 63 10.60 10.43 0.96
C TYR A 63 9.12 10.61 0.62
N ARG A 64 8.54 9.68 -0.16
CA ARG A 64 7.14 9.75 -0.57
C ARG A 64 6.60 8.36 -0.89
N PHE A 65 5.50 8.01 -0.24
CA PHE A 65 4.70 6.83 -0.57
C PHE A 65 3.44 7.28 -1.29
N ARG A 66 3.10 6.63 -2.41
CA ARG A 66 1.88 6.91 -3.17
C ARG A 66 1.10 5.61 -3.29
N VAL A 67 -0.22 5.71 -3.15
CA VAL A 67 -1.16 4.62 -3.40
C VAL A 67 -2.03 5.06 -4.56
N HIS A 68 -2.20 4.18 -5.53
CA HIS A 68 -3.05 4.37 -6.70
C HIS A 68 -4.13 3.30 -6.68
N GLY A 69 -5.34 3.67 -7.10
CA GLY A 69 -6.47 2.76 -7.17
C GLY A 69 -7.72 3.52 -7.60
N ASP A 70 -8.77 2.77 -7.85
CA ASP A 70 -10.08 3.32 -8.18
C ASP A 70 -10.83 3.69 -6.90
N LEU A 71 -11.62 4.77 -6.99
CA LEU A 71 -12.49 5.18 -5.89
C LEU A 71 -13.66 4.20 -5.78
N GLN A 72 -14.03 3.85 -4.55
CA GLN A 72 -15.28 3.15 -4.32
C GLN A 72 -16.42 4.02 -4.88
N PRO A 73 -17.27 3.49 -5.78
CA PRO A 73 -18.42 4.24 -6.24
C PRO A 73 -19.30 4.62 -5.03
N PRO A 74 -19.99 5.78 -5.09
CA PRO A 74 -20.89 6.18 -4.01
C PRO A 74 -21.84 5.03 -3.67
N ARG A 75 -22.01 4.73 -2.38
CA ARG A 75 -23.13 3.86 -1.98
C ARG A 75 -24.40 4.56 -2.45
N MET A 76 -25.16 3.92 -3.34
CA MET A 76 -26.51 4.40 -3.64
C MET A 76 -27.33 4.22 -2.36
N GLU A 77 -27.63 5.34 -1.70
CA GLU A 77 -28.56 5.34 -0.56
C GLU A 77 -29.96 4.95 -1.07
N PRO A 78 -30.69 4.06 -0.39
CA PRO A 78 -31.98 3.56 -0.86
C PRO A 78 -33.11 4.61 -0.91
N ASP A 79 -32.88 5.87 -0.51
CA ASP A 79 -33.94 6.88 -0.35
C ASP A 79 -34.14 7.81 -1.57
N ASN A 80 -33.67 7.45 -2.76
CA ASN A 80 -33.99 8.18 -4.00
C ASN A 80 -34.88 7.34 -4.94
N LEU A 81 -35.99 6.83 -4.40
CA LEU A 81 -37.12 6.27 -5.13
C LEU A 81 -38.39 7.04 -4.78
#